data_AF-A0A920P899-F1
#
_entry.id   AF-A0A920P899-F1
#
_cell.length_a   1.000
_cell.length_b   1.000
_cell.length_c   1.000
_cell.angle_alpha   90.00
_cell.angle_beta   90.00
_cell.angle_gamma   90.00
#
_symmetry.space_group_name_H-M   'P 1'
#
loop_
_entity.id
_entity.type
_entity.pdbx_description
1 polymer ?
#
loop_
_entity_poly.entity_id
_entity_poly.type
_entity_poly.pdbx_seq_one_letter_code
_entity_poly.pdbx_strand_id
1 'polypeptide(L)'
;MIVANRQGGRFSVLPLYGESKGFTASQLGSFISVTHIPQFFTTMLAGFLSDKFGRKSTIIPAVTLITIGLMLFIFTDNVPKLILSGVLLGLGEGLAGPPSLAFFADIAPPGLEGVTMGFIEHLVVLVLL
;
A
#
# COMPACT_ATOMS: atom_id res chain seq x y z
N MET A 1 13.21 -7.56 -3.42
CA MET A 1 13.04 -8.43 -2.24
C MET A 1 12.18 -7.80 -1.14
N ILE A 2 12.45 -6.58 -0.65
CA ILE A 2 11.70 -5.96 0.47
C ILE A 2 10.25 -5.56 0.11
N VAL A 3 10.01 -4.98 -1.07
CA VAL A 3 8.69 -4.41 -1.40
C VAL A 3 7.64 -5.48 -1.74
N ALA A 4 8.02 -6.56 -2.44
CA ALA A 4 7.15 -7.71 -2.72
C ALA A 4 6.83 -8.52 -1.46
N ASN A 5 7.81 -8.71 -0.57
CA ASN A 5 7.59 -9.33 0.74
C ASN A 5 6.75 -8.42 1.66
N ARG A 6 6.84 -7.09 1.51
CA ARG A 6 5.95 -6.15 2.21
C ARG A 6 4.48 -6.33 1.82
N GLN A 7 4.16 -6.50 0.54
CA GLN A 7 2.77 -6.72 0.09
C GLN A 7 2.29 -8.14 0.45
N GLY A 8 3.03 -9.18 0.08
CA GLY A 8 2.66 -10.58 0.36
C GLY A 8 2.61 -10.89 1.86
N GLY A 9 3.59 -10.41 2.62
CA GLY A 9 3.62 -10.53 4.08
C GLY A 9 2.42 -9.82 4.72
N ARG A 10 1.94 -8.71 4.18
CA ARG A 10 0.72 -8.06 4.73
C ARG A 10 -0.55 -8.85 4.46
N PHE A 11 -0.74 -9.32 3.24
CA PHE A 11 -1.94 -10.10 2.88
C PHE A 11 -2.00 -11.47 3.57
N SER A 12 -0.86 -12.01 4.01
CA SER A 12 -0.83 -13.27 4.78
C SER A 12 -0.74 -13.04 6.30
N VAL A 13 0.17 -12.19 6.77
CA VAL A 13 0.47 -12.04 8.21
C VAL A 13 -0.58 -11.20 8.94
N LEU A 14 -1.14 -10.13 8.33
CA LEU A 14 -2.16 -9.32 9.00
C LEU A 14 -3.44 -10.12 9.26
N PRO A 15 -3.99 -10.88 8.28
CA PRO A 15 -5.15 -11.73 8.56
C PRO A 15 -4.86 -12.83 9.57
N LEU A 16 -3.70 -13.49 9.52
CA LEU A 16 -3.28 -14.49 10.52
C LEU A 16 -3.20 -13.90 11.93
N TYR A 17 -2.65 -12.68 12.05
CA TYR A 17 -2.61 -11.97 13.34
C TYR A 17 -4.02 -11.56 13.81
N GLY A 18 -4.87 -11.10 12.89
CA GLY A 18 -6.27 -10.79 13.20
C GLY A 18 -7.08 -12.02 13.64
N GLU A 19 -6.84 -13.17 13.03
CA GLU A 19 -7.42 -14.46 13.42
C GLU A 19 -6.95 -14.86 14.83
N SER A 20 -5.66 -14.67 15.16
CA SER A 20 -5.14 -14.89 16.51
C SER A 20 -5.78 -13.99 17.58
N LYS A 21 -6.31 -12.83 17.17
CA LYS A 21 -7.09 -11.92 18.02
C LYS A 21 -8.58 -12.27 18.11
N GLY A 22 -9.04 -13.30 17.41
CA GLY A 22 -10.43 -13.75 17.41
C GLY A 22 -11.32 -13.05 16.39
N PHE A 23 -10.76 -12.33 15.40
CA PHE A 23 -11.55 -11.80 14.30
C PHE A 23 -11.96 -12.91 13.32
N THR A 24 -13.20 -12.84 12.85
CA THR A 24 -13.74 -13.79 11.87
C THR A 24 -13.21 -13.51 10.47
N ALA A 25 -13.19 -14.54 9.61
CA ALA A 25 -12.80 -14.39 8.20
C ALA A 25 -13.61 -13.30 7.45
N SER A 26 -14.89 -13.12 7.79
CA SER A 26 -15.73 -12.06 7.22
C SER A 26 -15.26 -10.65 7.61
N GLN A 27 -14.82 -10.46 8.86
CA GLN A 27 -14.30 -9.18 9.34
C GLN A 27 -12.94 -8.85 8.70
N LEU A 28 -12.08 -9.84 8.54
CA LEU A 28 -10.79 -9.70 7.86
C LEU A 28 -10.97 -9.45 6.36
N GLY A 29 -11.93 -10.12 5.72
CA GLY A 29 -12.30 -9.83 4.33
C GLY A 29 -12.85 -8.41 4.16
N SER A 30 -13.67 -7.95 5.11
CA SER A 30 -14.17 -6.56 5.13
C SER A 30 -13.04 -5.55 5.31
N PHE A 31 -12.06 -5.84 6.16
CA PHE A 31 -10.86 -5.03 6.35
C PHE A 31 -10.09 -4.87 5.04
N ILE A 32 -9.83 -5.96 4.32
CA ILE A 32 -9.15 -5.93 3.02
C ILE A 32 -9.96 -5.11 2.01
N SER A 33 -11.28 -5.28 1.94
CA SER A 33 -12.12 -4.48 1.03
C SER A 33 -12.03 -2.98 1.34
N VAL A 34 -12.03 -2.62 2.62
CA VAL A 34 -11.98 -1.22 3.07
C VAL A 34 -10.63 -0.55 2.83
N THR A 35 -9.54 -1.30 2.64
CA THR A 35 -8.24 -0.69 2.29
C THR A 35 -8.24 -0.21 0.83
N HIS A 36 -8.95 -0.89 -0.07
CA HIS A 36 -8.90 -0.61 -1.50
C HIS A 36 -9.70 0.64 -1.91
N ILE A 37 -10.84 0.89 -1.26
CA ILE A 37 -11.68 2.07 -1.54
C ILE A 37 -10.90 3.39 -1.36
N PRO A 38 -10.35 3.71 -0.17
CA PRO A 38 -9.58 4.92 0.03
C PRO A 38 -8.31 4.95 -0.81
N GLN A 39 -7.65 3.80 -1.01
CA GLN A 39 -6.47 3.69 -1.87
C GLN A 39 -6.77 4.16 -3.29
N PHE A 40 -7.90 3.77 -3.88
CA PHE A 40 -8.30 4.21 -5.21
C PHE A 40 -8.36 5.74 -5.32
N PHE A 41 -9.05 6.40 -4.38
CA PHE A 41 -9.16 7.87 -4.38
C PHE A 41 -7.83 8.57 -4.09
N THR A 42 -7.05 8.06 -3.14
CA THR A 42 -5.75 8.67 -2.78
C THR A 42 -4.73 8.48 -3.87
N THR A 43 -4.74 7.37 -4.62
CA THR A 43 -3.83 7.17 -5.76
C THR A 43 -4.02 8.23 -6.83
N MET A 44 -5.28 8.57 -7.14
CA MET A 44 -5.60 9.62 -8.11
C MET A 44 -5.13 11.01 -7.64
N LEU A 45 -5.34 11.32 -6.36
CA LEU A 45 -4.85 12.55 -5.74
C LEU A 45 -3.32 12.60 -5.65
N ALA A 46 -2.67 11.48 -5.36
CA ALA A 46 -1.24 11.38 -5.16
C ALA A 46 -0.46 11.70 -6.44
N GLY A 47 -0.95 11.30 -7.61
CA GLY A 47 -0.38 11.71 -8.90
C GLY A 47 -0.37 13.23 -9.04
N PHE A 48 -1.53 13.87 -8.85
CA PHE A 48 -1.65 15.32 -8.94
C PHE A 48 -0.79 16.08 -7.92
N LEU A 49 -0.77 15.63 -6.66
CA LEU A 49 0.05 16.25 -5.62
C LEU A 49 1.55 16.06 -5.86
N SER A 50 1.97 14.88 -6.33
CA SER A 50 3.36 14.59 -6.65
C SER A 50 3.88 15.48 -7.77
N ASP A 51 3.08 15.65 -8.82
CA ASP A 51 3.46 16.45 -9.99
C ASP A 51 3.52 17.95 -9.67
N LYS A 52 2.65 18.43 -8.77
CA LYS A 52 2.54 19.86 -8.44
C LYS A 52 3.48 20.33 -7.31
N PHE A 53 3.67 19.50 -6.28
CA PHE A 53 4.40 19.89 -5.06
C PHE A 53 5.71 19.11 -4.85
N GLY A 54 6.05 18.24 -5.81
CA GLY A 54 7.25 17.41 -5.77
C GLY A 54 7.06 16.16 -4.90
N ARG A 55 7.85 15.12 -5.22
CA ARG A 55 7.73 13.76 -4.64
C ARG A 55 7.76 13.68 -3.11
N LYS A 56 8.47 14.57 -2.42
CA LYS A 56 8.56 14.52 -0.94
C LYS A 56 7.22 14.84 -0.27
N SER A 57 6.35 15.60 -0.94
CA SER A 57 5.05 16.03 -0.40
C SER A 57 4.06 14.86 -0.24
N THR A 58 4.21 13.78 -1.00
CA THR A 58 3.34 12.59 -0.93
C THR A 58 3.95 11.48 -0.09
N ILE A 59 5.28 11.32 -0.11
CA ILE A 59 5.98 10.24 0.62
C ILE A 59 5.88 10.40 2.14
N ILE A 60 6.10 11.61 2.67
CA ILE A 60 6.07 11.86 4.12
C ILE A 60 4.69 11.54 4.73
N PRO A 61 3.57 12.07 4.20
CA PRO A 61 2.25 11.72 4.72
C PRO A 61 1.88 10.26 4.46
N ALA A 62 2.32 9.65 3.35
CA ALA A 62 2.10 8.23 3.09
C ALA A 62 2.70 7.35 4.20
N VAL A 63 3.99 7.54 4.51
CA VAL A 63 4.68 6.78 5.56
C VAL A 63 4.05 7.01 6.93
N THR A 64 3.65 8.25 7.22
CA THR A 64 2.99 8.60 8.48
C THR A 64 1.65 7.87 8.63
N LEU A 65 0.81 7.90 7.60
CA LEU A 65 -0.50 7.23 7.60
C LEU A 65 -0.37 5.71 7.70
N ILE A 66 0.59 5.11 6.97
CA ILE A 66 0.86 3.68 7.05
C ILE A 66 1.31 3.28 8.47
N THR A 67 2.19 4.08 9.08
CA THR A 67 2.70 3.80 10.43
C THR A 67 1.59 3.88 11.47
N ILE A 68 0.75 4.91 11.41
CA ILE A 68 -0.39 5.07 12.30
C ILE A 68 -1.40 3.94 12.08
N GLY A 69 -1.70 3.59 10.82
CA GLY A 69 -2.62 2.51 10.48
C GLY A 69 -2.15 1.15 11.01
N LEU A 70 -0.86 0.82 10.85
CA LEU A 70 -0.26 -0.40 11.42
C LEU A 70 -0.31 -0.40 12.95
N MET A 71 0.03 0.72 13.59
CA MET A 71 -0.02 0.83 15.04
C MET A 71 -1.46 0.62 15.54
N LEU A 72 -2.44 1.23 14.88
CA LEU A 72 -3.86 1.07 15.21
C LEU A 72 -4.33 -0.38 15.04
N PHE A 73 -3.85 -1.07 14.00
CA PHE A 73 -4.13 -2.48 13.77
C PHE A 73 -3.60 -3.37 14.91
N ILE A 74 -2.38 -3.11 15.41
CA ILE A 74 -1.78 -3.87 16.53
C ILE A 74 -2.62 -3.73 17.81
N PHE A 75 -3.18 -2.54 18.07
CA PHE A 75 -4.04 -2.24 19.23
C PHE A 75 -5.55 -2.33 18.91
N THR A 76 -5.91 -3.05 17.85
CA THR A 76 -7.30 -3.25 17.49
C THR A 76 -7.90 -4.36 18.35
N ASP A 77 -8.99 -4.02 19.05
CA ASP A 77 -9.74 -4.92 19.94
C ASP A 77 -11.22 -5.03 19.51
N ASN A 78 -11.65 -4.19 18.57
CA ASN A 78 -13.04 -4.09 18.10
C ASN A 78 -13.07 -3.85 16.58
N VAL A 79 -14.13 -4.29 15.92
CA VAL A 79 -14.33 -4.15 14.45
C VAL A 79 -14.22 -2.71 13.94
N PRO A 80 -14.73 -1.66 14.63
CA PRO A 80 -14.58 -0.29 14.15
C PRO A 80 -13.12 0.18 14.10
N LYS A 81 -12.28 -0.23 15.06
CA LYS A 81 -10.84 0.08 15.06
C LYS A 81 -10.14 -0.65 13.91
N LEU A 82 -10.56 -1.89 13.62
CA LEU A 82 -10.06 -2.67 12.48
C LEU A 82 -10.33 -1.93 11.17
N ILE A 83 -11.58 -1.51 10.94
CA ILE A 83 -11.97 -0.77 9.74
C ILE A 83 -11.19 0.56 9.64
N LEU A 84 -11.09 1.31 10.73
CA LEU A 84 -10.35 2.57 10.75
C LEU A 84 -8.86 2.37 10.41
N SER A 85 -8.24 1.31 10.93
CA SER A 85 -6.85 0.96 10.59
C SER A 85 -6.70 0.64 9.10
N GLY A 86 -7.68 -0.05 8.50
CA GLY A 86 -7.71 -0.37 7.08
C GLY A 86 -7.86 0.86 6.20
N VAL A 87 -8.69 1.83 6.61
CA VAL A 87 -8.84 3.10 5.91
C VAL A 87 -7.52 3.88 5.92
N LEU A 88 -6.88 4.02 7.08
CA LEU A 88 -5.60 4.72 7.20
C LEU A 88 -4.49 4.06 6.38
N LEU A 89 -4.43 2.74 6.41
CA LEU A 89 -3.53 1.95 5.57
C LEU A 89 -3.80 2.22 4.08
N GLY A 90 -5.06 2.14 3.65
CA GLY A 90 -5.44 2.39 2.26
C GLY A 90 -5.09 3.79 1.78
N LEU A 91 -5.33 4.82 2.61
CA LEU A 91 -4.95 6.20 2.31
C LEU A 91 -3.43 6.37 2.15
N GLY A 92 -2.66 5.77 3.06
CA GLY A 92 -1.20 5.83 3.01
C GLY A 92 -0.61 5.07 1.82
N GLU A 93 -1.17 3.91 1.48
CA GLU A 93 -0.76 3.12 0.31
C GLU A 93 -1.09 3.83 -1.00
N GLY A 94 -2.25 4.47 -1.11
CA GLY A 94 -2.62 5.25 -2.29
C GLY A 94 -1.67 6.43 -2.52
N LEU A 95 -1.20 7.06 -1.45
CA LEU A 95 -0.21 8.15 -1.53
C LEU A 95 1.20 7.67 -1.91
N ALA A 96 1.55 6.41 -1.60
CA ALA A 96 2.87 5.84 -1.90
C ALA A 96 3.00 5.23 -3.31
N GLY A 97 1.89 4.86 -3.95
CA GLY A 97 1.88 4.12 -5.22
C GLY A 97 2.50 4.87 -6.42
N PRO A 98 1.93 6.01 -6.86
CA PRO A 98 2.39 6.71 -8.07
C PRO A 98 3.82 7.28 -8.01
N PRO A 99 4.28 7.85 -6.87
CA PRO A 99 5.63 8.42 -6.79
C PRO A 99 6.73 7.38 -6.99
N SER A 100 6.47 6.13 -6.60
CA SER A 100 7.41 5.02 -6.69
C SER A 100 7.64 4.63 -8.16
N LEU A 101 6.57 4.38 -8.91
CA LEU A 101 6.62 4.02 -10.34
C LEU A 101 7.26 5.12 -11.18
N ALA A 102 6.91 6.39 -10.94
CA ALA A 102 7.50 7.51 -11.65
C ALA A 102 8.99 7.68 -11.32
N PHE A 103 9.42 7.41 -10.08
CA PHE A 103 10.84 7.51 -9.69
C PHE A 103 11.72 6.50 -10.43
N PHE A 104 11.20 5.29 -10.63
CA PHE A 104 11.89 4.30 -11.44
C PHE A 104 11.84 4.61 -12.93
N ALA A 105 10.78 5.25 -13.42
CA ALA A 105 10.70 5.75 -14.78
C ALA A 105 11.76 6.83 -15.06
N ASP A 106 12.02 7.75 -14.12
CA ASP A 106 13.04 8.79 -14.27
C ASP A 106 14.48 8.25 -14.25
N ILE A 107 14.70 7.08 -13.64
CA ILE A 107 16.00 6.40 -13.61
C ILE A 107 16.18 5.48 -14.83
N ALA A 108 15.10 5.18 -15.55
CA ALA A 108 15.13 4.27 -16.69
C ALA A 108 15.93 4.89 -17.87
N PRO A 109 16.73 4.07 -18.59
CA PRO A 109 17.39 4.53 -19.80
C PRO A 109 16.36 5.00 -20.85
N PRO A 110 16.66 6.06 -21.64
CA PRO A 110 15.73 6.60 -22.64
C PRO A 110 15.25 5.53 -23.61
N GLY A 111 13.94 5.38 -23.78
CA GLY A 111 13.32 4.40 -24.69
C GLY A 111 13.15 2.98 -24.13
N LEU A 112 13.59 2.74 -22.88
CA LEU A 112 13.34 1.50 -22.14
C LEU A 112 12.37 1.71 -20.98
N GLU A 113 11.70 2.86 -20.89
CA GLU A 113 10.79 3.19 -19.79
C GLU A 113 9.68 2.15 -19.62
N GLY A 114 9.02 1.74 -20.72
CA GLY A 114 7.97 0.73 -20.69
C GLY A 114 8.47 -0.68 -20.34
N VAL A 115 9.69 -1.03 -20.76
CA VAL A 115 10.33 -2.31 -20.39
C VAL A 115 10.76 -2.29 -18.93
N THR A 116 11.24 -1.15 -18.41
CA THR A 116 11.68 -0.99 -17.01
C THR A 116 10.48 -0.97 -16.06
N MET A 117 9.40 -0.25 -16.42
CA MET A 117 8.13 -0.31 -15.69
C MET A 117 7.55 -1.72 -15.72
N GLY A 118 7.49 -2.36 -16.90
CA GLY A 118 7.02 -3.73 -17.06
C GLY A 118 7.89 -4.74 -16.30
N PHE A 119 9.21 -4.59 -16.29
CA PHE A 119 10.12 -5.40 -15.49
C PHE A 119 9.92 -5.14 -13.99
N ILE A 120 9.65 -3.93 -13.53
CA ILE A 120 9.43 -3.68 -12.10
C ILE A 120 8.09 -4.28 -11.64
N GLU A 121 7.05 -4.17 -12.46
CA GLU A 121 5.75 -4.78 -12.18
C GLU A 121 5.78 -6.31 -12.29
N HIS A 122 6.47 -6.87 -13.29
CA HIS A 122 6.54 -8.31 -13.50
C HIS A 122 7.69 -9.01 -12.77
N LEU A 123 8.82 -8.38 -12.44
CA LEU A 123 9.86 -9.01 -11.61
C LEU A 123 9.38 -9.20 -10.16
N VAL A 124 8.31 -8.51 -9.76
CA VAL A 124 7.51 -8.82 -8.56
C VAL A 124 6.72 -10.14 -8.71
N VAL A 125 6.38 -10.55 -9.94
CA VAL A 125 5.54 -11.72 -10.26
C VAL A 125 6.34 -12.91 -10.82
N LEU A 126 7.47 -12.68 -11.49
CA LEU A 126 8.22 -13.69 -12.27
C LEU A 126 9.26 -14.46 -11.45
N VAL A 127 9.51 -14.09 -10.18
CA VAL A 127 10.40 -14.84 -9.27
C VAL A 127 9.64 -15.97 -8.55
N LEU A 128 8.40 -16.26 -8.97
CA LEU A 128 7.58 -17.38 -8.49
C LEU A 128 7.53 -18.57 -9.46
N LEU A 129 8.36 -18.57 -10.50
CA LEU A 129 8.68 -19.75 -11.32
C LEU A 129 10.18 -20.00 -11.26
#